data_AF-A0A3N7HU80-F1
#
_entry.id   AF-A0A3N7HU80-F1
#
_cell.length_a   1.000
_cell.length_b   1.000
_cell.length_c   1.000
_cell.angle_alpha   90.00
_cell.angle_beta   90.00
_cell.angle_gamma   90.00
#
_symmetry.space_group_name_H-M   'P 1'
#
loop_
_entity.id
_entity.type
_entity.pdbx_description
1 polymer ?
#
loop_
_entity_poly.entity_id
_entity_poly.type
_entity_poly.pdbx_seq_one_letter_code
_entity_poly.pdbx_strand_id
1 'polypeptide(L)' 'MIRKLASGEYRLYSRKTDPKTGKRRNLGTFDTLEQAKRHEREVQYFKRH' A
#
# COMPACT_ATOMS: atom_id res chain seq x y z
N MET A 1 1.71 4.25 0.48
CA MET A 1 1.08 4.87 1.68
C MET A 1 0.65 3.74 2.60
N ILE A 2 1.29 3.61 3.76
CA ILE A 2 1.02 2.51 4.68
C ILE A 2 0.16 3.04 5.84
N ARG A 3 -0.93 2.36 6.17
CA ARG A 3 -1.82 2.69 7.30
C ARG A 3 -1.90 1.51 8.25
N LYS A 4 -1.73 1.75 9.56
CA LYS A 4 -2.00 0.75 10.60
C LYS A 4 -3.51 0.61 10.82
N LEU A 5 -4.00 -0.62 10.86
CA LEU A 5 -5.39 -0.96 11.12
C LEU A 5 -5.64 -1.17 12.62
N ALA A 6 -6.91 -1.17 13.02
CA ALA A 6 -7.31 -1.52 14.38
C ALA A 6 -6.91 -2.96 14.74
N SER A 7 -6.84 -3.87 13.75
CA SER A 7 -6.34 -5.23 13.90
C SER A 7 -4.84 -5.31 14.23
N GLY A 8 -4.10 -4.21 14.14
CA GLY A 8 -2.65 -4.18 14.30
C GLY A 8 -1.86 -4.37 13.00
N GLU A 9 -2.51 -4.87 11.95
CA GLU A 9 -1.93 -5.05 10.61
C GLU A 9 -1.67 -3.71 9.91
N TYR A 10 -0.87 -3.77 8.85
CA TYR A 10 -0.43 -2.64 8.04
C TYR A 10 -0.95 -2.79 6.61
N ARG A 11 -1.78 -1.86 6.17
CA ARG A 11 -2.33 -1.84 4.81
C ARG A 11 -1.59 -0.85 3.92
N LEU A 12 -1.12 -1.32 2.78
CA LEU A 12 -0.55 -0.47 1.73
C LEU A 12 -1.66 0.02 0.80
N TYR A 13 -1.79 1.34 0.68
CA TYR A 13 -2.65 1.99 -0.29
C TYR A 13 -1.86 2.58 -1.46
N SER A 14 -2.50 2.62 -2.63
CA SER A 14 -2.02 3.36 -3.80
C SER A 14 -1.84 4.85 -3.48
N ARG A 15 -0.80 5.46 -4.08
CA ARG A 15 -0.57 6.91 -3.95
C ARG A 15 -1.67 7.72 -4.63
N LYS A 16 -1.98 7.36 -5.88
CA LYS A 16 -3.06 7.97 -6.66
C LYS A 16 -4.42 7.39 -6.24
N THR A 17 -5.42 8.25 -6.21
CA THR A 17 -6.83 7.84 -6.11
C THR A 17 -7.27 7.23 -7.44
N ASP A 18 -8.18 6.28 -7.37
CA ASP A 18 -8.83 5.72 -8.54
C ASP A 18 -9.81 6.76 -9.11
N PRO A 19 -9.71 7.15 -10.39
CA PRO A 19 -10.58 8.17 -10.97
C PRO A 19 -12.04 7.72 -11.10
N LYS A 20 -12.31 6.41 -11.14
CA LYS A 20 -13.68 5.87 -11.27
C LYS A 20 -14.42 5.84 -9.94
N THR A 21 -13.70 5.54 -8.85
CA THR A 21 -14.32 5.33 -7.53
C THR A 21 -13.99 6.42 -6.51
N GLY A 22 -13.04 7.30 -6.80
CA GLY A 22 -12.51 8.31 -5.88
C GLY A 22 -11.68 7.74 -4.73
N LYS A 23 -11.52 6.41 -4.65
CA LYS A 23 -10.88 5.73 -3.52
C LYS A 23 -9.46 5.30 -3.87
N ARG A 24 -8.58 5.22 -2.86
CA ARG A 24 -7.26 4.61 -3.02
C ARG A 24 -7.40 3.09 -3.05
N ARG A 25 -6.63 2.42 -3.92
CA ARG A 25 -6.62 0.96 -4.05
C ARG A 25 -5.84 0.34 -2.91
N ASN A 26 -6.35 -0.76 -2.36
CA ASN A 26 -5.59 -1.62 -1.46
C ASN A 26 -4.57 -2.41 -2.29
N LEU A 27 -3.29 -2.27 -1.96
CA LEU A 27 -2.17 -2.97 -2.61
C LEU A 27 -1.65 -4.14 -1.76
N GLY A 28 -2.24 -4.39 -0.59
CA GLY A 28 -1.86 -5.49 0.30
C GLY A 28 -2.05 -5.12 1.77
N THR A 29 -2.33 -6.12 2.60
CA THR A 29 -2.33 -6.02 4.06
C THR A 29 -1.21 -6.93 4.58
N PHE A 30 -0.44 -6.45 5.54
CA PHE A 30 0.78 -7.09 6.04
C PHE A 30 0.81 -7.08 7.57
N ASP A 31 1.35 -8.11 8.19
CA ASP A 31 1.42 -8.20 9.66
C ASP A 31 2.41 -7.20 10.26
N THR A 32 3.42 -6.80 9.49
CA THR A 32 4.50 -5.91 9.96
C THR A 32 4.69 -4.70 9.04
N LEU A 33 5.17 -3.60 9.64
CA LEU A 33 5.49 -2.38 8.93
C LEU A 33 6.62 -2.59 7.91
N GLU A 34 7.57 -3.47 8.23
CA GLU A 34 8.74 -3.75 7.40
C GLU A 34 8.35 -4.47 6.11
N GLN A 35 7.46 -5.47 6.20
CA GLN A 35 6.90 -6.14 5.03
C GLN A 35 6.16 -5.14 4.12
N ALA A 36 5.32 -4.28 4.70
CA ALA A 36 4.61 -3.26 3.94
C ALA A 36 5.56 -2.26 3.25
N LYS A 37 6.67 -1.88 3.90
CA LYS A 37 7.71 -1.00 3.33
C LYS A 37 8.48 -1.69 2.20
N ARG A 38 8.85 -2.96 2.37
CA ARG A 38 9.52 -3.74 1.32
C ARG A 38 8.64 -3.81 0.08
N HIS A 39 7.36 -4.13 0.27
CA HIS A 39 6.41 -4.20 -0.83
C HIS A 39 6.17 -2.82 -1.49
N GLU A 40 6.15 -1.73 -0.73
CA GLU A 40 6.07 -0.39 -1.31
C GLU A 40 7.26 -0.10 -2.23
N ARG A 41 8.49 -0.50 -1.84
CA ARG A 41 9.70 -0.34 -2.65
C ARG A 41 9.63 -1.16 -3.94
N GLU A 42 9.21 -2.42 -3.85
CA GLU A 42 8.98 -3.29 -5.01
C GLU A 42 7.98 -2.64 -5.98
N VAL A 43 6.84 -2.18 -5.48
CA VAL A 43 5.83 -1.49 -6.30
C VAL A 43 6.37 -0.21 -6.94
N GLN A 44 7.24 0.55 -6.28
CA GLN A 44 7.87 1.72 -6.91
C GLN A 44 8.90 1.33 -7.96
N TYR A 45 9.67 0.26 -7.73
CA TYR A 45 10.67 -0.23 -8.66
C TYR A 45 10.05 -0.61 -10.00
N PHE A 46 8.96 -1.39 -9.98
CA PHE A 46 8.23 -1.80 -11.18
C PHE A 46 7.47 -0.68 -11.89
N LYS A 47 7.30 0.49 -11.27
CA LYS A 47 6.61 1.65 -11.87
C LYS A 47 7.56 2.65 -12.54
N ARG A 48 8.87 2.48 -12.34
CA ARG A 48 9.91 3.35 -12.90
C ARG A 48 10.55 2.76 -14.17
N HIS A 49 10.15 1.57 -14.56
CA HIS A 49 10.46 0.91 -15.82
C HIS A 49 9.15 0.79 -16.61
#